data_AF-A0A955XI29-F1
#
_entry.id   AF-A0A955XI29-F1
#
_cell.length_a   1.000
_cell.length_b   1.000
_cell.length_c   1.000
_cell.angle_alpha   90.00
_cell.angle_beta   90.00
_cell.angle_gamma   90.00
#
_symmetry.space_group_name_H-M   'P 1'
#
loop_
_entity.id
_entity.type
_entity.pdbx_description
1 polymer ?
#
loop_
_entity_poly.entity_id
_entity_poly.type
_entity_poly.pdbx_seq_one_letter_code
_entity_poly.pdbx_strand_id
1 'polypeptide(L)'
;MKTISKRAALLVAAAALLATPAAAQVREGSVELGLGAGYQWFGEQENLEHAPYFVFRGGYNFNTIFGAELSVGWTPTELYEAVQGEKSSVDAWDTDADFIVHLLEGR
;
A
#
# COMPACT_ATOMS: atom_id res chain seq x y z
N MET A 1 -14.54 -20.18 -17.76
CA MET A 1 -14.91 -19.59 -16.46
C MET A 1 -14.46 -20.55 -15.35
N LYS A 2 -13.44 -20.21 -14.55
CA LYS A 2 -12.97 -21.07 -13.44
C LYS A 2 -13.95 -20.94 -12.27
N THR A 3 -14.53 -22.06 -11.85
CA THR A 3 -15.42 -22.14 -10.69
C THR A 3 -14.63 -21.92 -9.41
N ILE A 4 -14.94 -20.86 -8.67
CA ILE A 4 -14.39 -20.60 -7.33
C ILE A 4 -14.79 -21.77 -6.43
N SER A 5 -13.81 -22.42 -5.81
CA SER A 5 -14.07 -23.56 -4.93
C SER A 5 -14.85 -23.09 -3.70
N LYS A 6 -15.76 -23.94 -3.18
CA LYS A 6 -16.57 -23.63 -1.99
C LYS A 6 -15.72 -23.21 -0.77
N ARG A 7 -14.47 -23.70 -0.69
CA ARG A 7 -13.50 -23.34 0.35
C ARG A 7 -12.95 -21.92 0.19
N ALA A 8 -12.66 -21.51 -1.05
CA ALA A 8 -12.26 -20.15 -1.35
C ALA A 8 -13.39 -19.15 -1.06
N ALA A 9 -14.63 -19.50 -1.40
CA ALA A 9 -15.80 -18.70 -1.05
C ALA A 9 -15.99 -18.56 0.47
N LEU A 10 -15.74 -19.63 1.23
CA LEU A 10 -15.86 -19.63 2.69
C LEU A 10 -14.77 -18.76 3.35
N LEU A 11 -13.54 -18.78 2.84
CA LEU A 11 -12.44 -17.94 3.32
C LEU A 11 -12.69 -16.46 3.05
N VAL A 12 -13.20 -16.12 1.86
CA VAL A 12 -13.58 -14.74 1.52
C VAL A 12 -14.72 -14.25 2.39
N ALA A 13 -15.74 -15.09 2.62
CA ALA A 13 -16.85 -14.75 3.51
C ALA A 13 -16.40 -14.57 4.97
N ALA A 14 -15.50 -15.41 5.47
CA ALA A 14 -14.94 -15.29 6.82
C ALA A 14 -14.10 -14.01 6.97
N ALA A 15 -13.29 -13.67 5.97
CA ALA A 15 -12.50 -12.42 5.96
C ALA A 15 -13.41 -11.18 5.92
N ALA A 16 -14.49 -11.21 5.13
CA ALA A 16 -15.47 -10.13 5.08
C ALA A 16 -16.26 -9.97 6.39
N LEU A 17 -16.54 -11.07 7.11
CA LEU A 17 -17.23 -11.04 8.40
C LEU A 17 -16.34 -10.54 9.56
N LEU A 18 -15.02 -10.61 9.42
CA LEU A 18 -14.05 -10.04 10.37
C LEU A 18 -13.76 -8.56 10.11
N ALA A 19 -14.16 -8.04 8.95
CA ALA A 19 -14.11 -6.62 8.65
C ALA A 19 -15.27 -5.90 9.36
N THR A 20 -15.29 -5.94 10.69
CA THR A 20 -16.02 -4.91 11.43
C THR A 20 -15.34 -3.59 11.12
N PRO A 21 -16.08 -2.49 10.84
CA PRO A 21 -15.50 -1.18 10.92
C PRO A 21 -15.20 -0.96 12.40
N ALA A 22 -14.00 -1.36 12.84
CA ALA A 22 -13.41 -0.77 14.01
C ALA A 22 -13.43 0.73 13.70
N ALA A 23 -14.30 1.47 14.38
CA ALA A 23 -14.25 2.92 14.34
C ALA A 23 -12.83 3.27 14.81
N ALA A 24 -11.94 3.50 13.86
CA ALA A 24 -10.53 3.69 14.08
C ALA A 24 -10.41 5.06 14.76
N GLN A 25 -10.52 5.04 16.08
CA GLN A 25 -10.29 6.21 16.89
C GLN A 25 -8.78 6.37 16.99
N VAL A 26 -8.26 7.52 16.57
CA VAL A 26 -6.86 7.88 16.77
C VAL A 26 -6.62 7.91 18.28
N ARG A 27 -5.76 7.01 18.77
CA ARG A 27 -5.41 6.90 20.17
C ARG A 27 -3.97 7.30 20.36
N GLU A 28 -3.71 8.03 21.43
CA GLU A 28 -2.35 8.29 21.86
C GLU A 28 -1.61 6.98 22.11
N GLY A 29 -0.39 6.90 21.59
CA GLY A 29 0.49 5.74 21.66
C GLY A 29 0.07 4.55 20.80
N SER A 30 -0.91 4.70 19.90
CA SER A 30 -1.32 3.59 19.04
C SER A 30 -0.34 3.38 17.88
N VAL A 31 -0.19 2.12 17.50
CA VAL A 31 0.48 1.71 16.26
C VAL A 31 -0.58 1.46 15.20
N GLU A 32 -0.34 1.99 14.00
CA GLU A 32 -1.18 1.80 12.82
C GLU A 32 -0.40 0.98 11.79
N LEU A 33 -1.05 -0.01 11.19
CA LEU A 33 -0.46 -0.81 10.12
C LEU A 33 -1.41 -0.80 8.92
N GLY A 34 -0.85 -0.54 7.74
CA GLY A 34 -1.59 -0.41 6.50
C GLY A 34 -1.01 -1.29 5.40
N LEU A 35 -1.90 -1.84 4.57
CA LEU A 35 -1.57 -2.44 3.30
C LEU A 35 -2.29 -1.66 2.19
N GLY A 36 -1.60 -1.40 1.09
CA GLY A 36 -2.15 -0.72 -0.06
C GLY A 36 -1.74 -1.39 -1.37
N ALA A 37 -2.56 -1.19 -2.39
CA ALA A 37 -2.25 -1.53 -3.76
C ALA A 37 -2.75 -0.41 -4.68
N GLY A 38 -2.04 -0.19 -5.78
CA GLY A 38 -2.31 0.87 -6.74
C GLY A 38 -1.64 0.60 -8.07
N TYR A 39 -1.44 1.67 -8.83
CA TYR A 39 -0.74 1.64 -10.10
C TYR A 39 0.24 2.80 -10.13
N GLN A 40 1.49 2.54 -10.50
CA GLN A 40 2.56 3.53 -10.53
C GLN A 40 2.84 3.95 -11.97
N TRP A 41 2.77 5.26 -12.20
CA TRP A 41 3.19 5.89 -13.45
C TRP A 41 4.60 6.44 -13.28
N PHE A 42 5.55 5.83 -13.96
CA PHE A 42 6.93 6.29 -14.06
C PHE A 42 7.07 7.42 -15.07
N GLY A 43 8.06 8.30 -14.87
CA GLY A 43 8.38 9.33 -15.85
C GLY A 43 9.02 8.74 -17.11
N GLU A 44 8.86 9.40 -18.26
CA GLU A 44 9.51 8.95 -19.52
C GLU A 44 11.03 8.84 -19.40
N GLN A 45 11.66 9.62 -18.51
CA GLN A 45 13.11 9.64 -18.28
C GLN A 45 13.60 8.44 -17.44
N GLU A 46 12.70 7.72 -16.77
CA GLU A 46 13.05 6.61 -15.88
C GLU A 46 13.21 5.30 -16.65
N ASN A 47 12.76 5.24 -17.92
CA ASN A 47 12.77 4.04 -18.77
C ASN A 47 12.09 2.82 -18.12
N LEU A 48 11.18 3.02 -17.16
CA LEU A 48 10.43 1.97 -16.49
C LEU A 48 8.99 1.93 -16.99
N GLU A 49 8.44 0.73 -17.12
CA GLU A 49 7.04 0.56 -17.51
C GLU A 49 6.09 0.83 -16.34
N HIS A 50 4.95 1.45 -16.63
CA HIS A 50 3.90 1.63 -15.62
C HIS A 50 3.35 0.27 -15.18
N ALA A 51 3.24 0.06 -13.87
CA ALA A 51 2.95 -1.25 -13.32
C ALA A 51 2.16 -1.17 -12.01
N PRO A 52 1.53 -2.27 -11.56
CA PRO A 52 0.91 -2.34 -10.25
C PRO A 52 1.91 -2.03 -9.12
N TYR A 53 1.49 -1.23 -8.16
CA TYR A 53 2.26 -0.84 -6.98
C TYR A 53 1.65 -1.46 -5.73
N PHE A 54 2.47 -1.93 -4.81
CA PHE A 54 2.06 -2.47 -3.52
C PHE A 54 2.79 -1.74 -2.41
N VAL A 55 2.12 -1.45 -1.30
CA VAL A 55 2.73 -0.72 -0.18
C VAL A 55 2.35 -1.32 1.16
N PHE A 56 3.34 -1.41 2.04
CA PHE A 56 3.14 -1.62 3.46
C PHE A 56 3.46 -0.34 4.22
N ARG A 57 2.63 0.00 5.20
CA ARG A 57 2.76 1.23 6.00
C ARG A 57 2.71 0.90 7.48
N GLY A 58 3.54 1.58 8.26
CA GLY A 58 3.55 1.48 9.71
C GLY A 58 3.66 2.86 10.34
N GLY A 59 2.71 3.21 11.20
CA GLY A 59 2.62 4.49 11.85
C GLY A 59 2.58 4.39 13.38
N TYR A 60 2.98 5.47 14.04
CA TYR A 60 2.85 5.65 15.48
C TYR A 60 2.25 7.01 15.79
N ASN A 61 1.17 7.01 16.57
CA ASN A 61 0.53 8.24 17.04
C ASN A 61 1.17 8.67 18.37
N PHE A 62 1.88 9.79 18.37
CA PHE A 62 2.43 10.38 19.60
C PHE A 62 1.31 10.88 20.51
N ASN A 63 0.21 11.38 19.94
CA ASN A 63 -1.03 11.76 20.62
C ASN A 63 -2.20 11.72 19.62
N THR A 64 -3.37 12.26 19.99
CA THR A 64 -4.56 12.24 19.11
C THR A 64 -4.47 13.20 17.92
N ILE A 65 -3.44 14.04 17.84
CA ILE A 65 -3.24 15.06 16.80
C ILE A 65 -2.03 14.73 15.93
N PHE A 66 -0.93 14.27 16.53
CA PHE A 66 0.34 14.08 15.83
C PHE A 66 0.78 12.62 15.81
N GLY A 67 1.35 12.21 14.68
CA GLY A 67 1.98 10.92 14.51
C GLY A 67 3.12 10.98 13.49
N ALA A 68 3.75 9.84 13.26
CA ALA A 68 4.68 9.64 12.15
C ALA A 68 4.40 8.30 11.50
N GLU A 69 4.63 8.20 10.19
CA GLU A 69 4.47 6.99 9.40
C GLU A 69 5.72 6.71 8.58
N LEU A 70 6.01 5.43 8.39
CA LEU A 70 6.99 4.93 7.43
C LEU A 70 6.28 4.00 6.44
N SER A 71 6.58 4.16 5.16
CA SER A 71 6.08 3.30 4.09
C SER A 71 7.21 2.55 3.41
N VAL A 72 6.90 1.36 2.89
CA VAL A 72 7.76 0.64 1.94
C VAL A 72 6.88 0.17 0.79
N GLY A 73 7.17 0.70 -0.39
CA GLY A 73 6.53 0.42 -1.65
C GLY A 73 7.36 -0.52 -2.52
N TRP A 74 6.67 -1.35 -3.30
CA TRP A 74 7.24 -2.28 -4.26
C TRP A 74 6.42 -2.28 -5.55
N THR A 75 7.10 -2.09 -6.67
CA THR A 75 6.54 -2.17 -8.02
C THR A 75 7.35 -3.14 -8.87
N PRO A 76 6.82 -4.34 -9.17
CA PRO A 76 7.41 -5.22 -10.17
C PRO A 76 7.17 -4.63 -11.55
N THR A 77 8.23 -4.25 -12.26
CA THR A 77 8.16 -3.56 -13.55
C THR A 77 9.24 -4.06 -14.53
N GLU A 78 9.25 -3.51 -15.73
CA GLU A 78 10.20 -3.77 -16.78
C GLU A 78 11.01 -2.51 -17.07
N LEU A 79 12.33 -2.64 -17.16
CA LEU A 79 13.25 -1.61 -17.63
C LEU A 79 13.40 -1.73 -19.15
N TYR A 80 13.16 -0.63 -19.86
CA TYR A 80 13.40 -0.53 -21.29
C TYR A 80 14.85 -0.12 -21.58
N GLU A 81 15.65 -1.04 -22.11
CA GLU A 81 17.02 -0.72 -22.52
C GLU A 81 17.06 -0.23 -23.98
N ALA A 82 17.08 1.10 -24.15
CA ALA A 82 17.06 1.74 -25.46
C ALA A 82 18.20 1.30 -26.42
N VAL A 83 19.31 0.79 -25.88
CA VAL A 83 20.48 0.35 -26.67
C VAL A 83 20.23 -1.01 -27.35
N GLN A 84 19.40 -1.88 -26.77
CA GLN A 84 19.18 -3.25 -27.26
C GLN A 84 17.73 -3.52 -27.68
N GLY A 85 16.79 -2.63 -27.34
CA GLY A 85 15.35 -2.86 -27.56
C GLY A 85 14.80 -4.02 -26.73
N GLU A 86 15.55 -4.45 -25.72
CA GLU A 86 15.22 -5.53 -24.81
C GLU A 86 14.61 -4.96 -23.53
N LYS A 87 13.72 -5.73 -22.93
CA LYS A 87 13.12 -5.42 -21.64
C LYS A 87 13.67 -6.36 -20.58
N SER A 88 14.08 -5.80 -19.45
CA SER A 88 14.53 -6.58 -18.30
C SER A 88 13.56 -6.42 -17.14
N SER A 89 13.18 -7.54 -16.50
CA SER A 89 12.35 -7.49 -15.29
C SER A 89 13.16 -6.88 -14.15
N VAL A 90 12.64 -5.84 -13.53
CA VAL A 90 13.25 -5.15 -12.39
C VAL A 90 12.21 -4.87 -11.32
N ASP A 91 12.67 -4.76 -10.07
CA ASP A 91 11.84 -4.34 -8.95
C ASP A 91 12.19 -2.89 -8.58
N ALA A 92 11.20 -2.00 -8.64
CA ALA A 92 11.33 -0.65 -8.11
C ALA A 92 10.86 -0.63 -6.65
N TRP A 93 11.67 -0.05 -5.77
CA TRP A 93 11.40 0.10 -4.35
C TRP A 93 11.31 1.57 -3.99
N ASP A 94 10.35 1.89 -3.13
CA ASP A 94 10.08 3.24 -2.67
C ASP A 94 9.93 3.24 -1.15
N THR A 95 10.40 4.29 -0.48
CA THR A 95 10.30 4.40 0.97
C THR A 95 10.07 5.84 1.38
N ASP A 96 8.97 6.09 2.09
CA ASP A 96 8.64 7.42 2.59
C ASP A 96 8.60 7.45 4.11
N ALA A 97 8.88 8.63 4.67
CA ALA A 97 8.68 8.94 6.08
C ALA A 97 7.88 10.23 6.20
N ASP A 98 6.71 10.14 6.82
CA ASP A 98 5.74 11.24 6.90
C ASP A 98 5.50 11.68 8.34
N PHE A 99 5.25 12.98 8.52
CA PHE A 99 4.66 13.50 9.74
C PHE A 99 3.15 13.64 9.54
N ILE A 100 2.37 13.08 10.47
CA ILE A 100 0.92 13.04 10.38
C ILE A 100 0.30 14.09 11.28
N VAL A 101 -0.67 14.83 10.73
CA VAL A 101 -1.57 15.72 11.48
C VAL A 101 -3.01 15.25 11.31
N HIS A 102 -3.62 14.78 12.39
CA HIS A 102 -5.01 14.36 12.44
C HIS A 102 -5.93 15.56 12.66
N LEU A 103 -6.79 15.84 11.67
CA LEU A 103 -7.85 16.84 11.78
C LEU A 103 -9.13 16.15 12.26
N LEU A 104 -9.37 16.17 13.57
CA LEU A 104 -10.56 15.57 14.18
C LEU A 104 -11.73 16.57 14.13
N GLU A 105 -12.70 16.35 13.25
CA GLU A 105 -13.97 17.09 13.28
C GLU A 105 -14.95 16.45 14.28
N GLY A 106 -15.40 17.25 15.25
CA GLY A 106 -16.57 16.94 16.09
C GLY A 106 -16.29 16.44 17.50
N ARG A 107 -16.57 17.31 18.48
CA ARG A 107 -17.32 16.92 19.68
C ARG A 107 -18.64 17.69 19.68
#